data_AF-A0A2P4Q2R7-F1
#
_entry.id   AF-A0A2P4Q2R7-F1
#
_cell.length_a   1.000
_cell.length_b   1.000
_cell.length_c   1.000
_cell.angle_alpha   90.00
_cell.angle_beta   90.00
_cell.angle_gamma   90.00
#
_symmetry.space_group_name_H-M   'P 1'
#
loop_
_entity.id
_entity.type
_entity.pdbx_description
1 polymer ?
#
loop_
_entity_poly.entity_id
_entity_poly.type
_entity_poly.pdbx_seq_one_letter_code
_entity_poly.pdbx_strand_id
1 'polypeptide(L)'
;MMVMDLKAGSLRQHLNNNFISLSWEKKLGCLLSIAFGLKGIHNKGLIHHDFHCENILSDFDINAYITDLGLCQPVNVKSSQNSNKKIYGVLPYVAPEVLRGKKYTQASDIYGFGIIAYEICTGFPPYYDIAHDEFLAMKICKGLRPMSNYKIPQ
;
A
#
# COMPACT_ATOMS: atom_id res chain seq x y z
N MET A 1 -23.20 -5.49 -6.14
CA MET A 1 -22.89 -5.78 -4.73
C MET A 1 -21.81 -6.84 -4.70
N MET A 2 -20.62 -6.52 -4.19
CA MET A 2 -19.60 -7.55 -3.89
C MET A 2 -19.85 -8.06 -2.46
N VAL A 3 -19.76 -9.38 -2.26
CA VAL A 3 -19.85 -10.03 -0.95
C VAL A 3 -18.45 -10.54 -0.60
N MET A 4 -17.95 -10.21 0.58
CA MET A 4 -16.62 -10.62 1.07
C MET A 4 -16.69 -10.95 2.55
N ASP A 5 -15.72 -11.73 3.04
CA ASP A 5 -15.60 -12.05 4.46
C ASP A 5 -15.46 -10.76 5.28
N LEU A 6 -16.27 -10.63 6.33
CA LEU A 6 -16.23 -9.49 7.23
C LEU A 6 -15.04 -9.63 8.17
N LYS A 7 -13.97 -8.91 7.88
CA LYS A 7 -12.94 -8.60 8.87
C LYS A 7 -13.31 -7.31 9.61
N ALA A 8 -12.83 -7.17 10.85
CA ALA A 8 -13.22 -6.11 11.78
C ALA A 8 -12.70 -4.69 11.42
N GLY A 9 -12.53 -4.39 10.13
CA GLY A 9 -12.04 -3.12 9.60
C GLY A 9 -10.74 -3.25 8.80
N SER A 10 -10.20 -2.09 8.41
CA SER A 10 -8.95 -2.02 7.64
C SER A 10 -7.73 -2.39 8.48
N LEU A 11 -6.64 -2.73 7.80
CA LEU A 11 -5.32 -2.96 8.39
C LEU A 11 -4.88 -1.72 9.17
N ARG A 12 -5.16 -0.52 8.63
CA ARG A 12 -4.82 0.76 9.30
C ARG A 12 -5.57 0.94 10.61
N GLN A 13 -6.87 0.63 10.62
CA GLN A 13 -7.69 0.68 11.82
C GLN A 13 -7.20 -0.31 12.89
N HIS A 14 -6.88 -1.55 12.50
CA HIS A 14 -6.35 -2.55 13.43
C HIS A 14 -4.99 -2.19 14.00
N LEU A 15 -4.08 -1.64 13.18
CA LEU A 15 -2.80 -1.14 13.66
C LEU A 15 -3.02 -0.03 14.71
N ASN A 16 -3.91 0.93 14.48
CA ASN A 16 -4.17 1.99 15.46
C ASN A 16 -4.68 1.46 16.80
N ASN A 17 -5.52 0.42 16.77
CA ASN A 17 -6.16 -0.10 17.97
C ASN A 17 -5.30 -1.11 18.74
N ASN A 18 -4.44 -1.86 18.05
CA ASN A 18 -3.82 -3.07 18.62
C ASN A 18 -2.30 -3.13 18.45
N PHE A 19 -1.64 -2.13 17.87
CA PHE A 19 -0.21 -2.25 17.51
C PHE A 19 0.70 -2.74 18.64
N ILE A 20 0.48 -2.26 19.88
CA ILE A 20 1.29 -2.62 21.05
C ILE A 20 1.17 -4.12 21.39
N SER A 21 0.01 -4.75 21.15
CA SER A 21 -0.23 -6.15 21.47
C SER A 21 0.13 -7.11 20.33
N LEU A 22 0.48 -6.60 19.14
CA LEU A 22 0.85 -7.43 17.99
C LEU A 22 2.28 -7.98 18.12
N SER A 23 2.39 -9.31 18.11
CA SER A 23 3.67 -10.00 18.02
C SER A 23 4.31 -9.84 16.64
N TRP A 24 5.64 -10.02 16.57
CA TRP A 24 6.36 -10.00 15.30
C TRP A 24 5.95 -11.11 14.35
N GLU A 25 5.63 -12.29 14.89
CA GLU A 25 5.09 -13.41 14.12
C GLU A 25 3.79 -13.00 13.39
N LYS A 26 2.86 -12.34 14.08
CA LYS A 26 1.62 -11.84 13.47
C LYS A 26 1.88 -10.77 12.41
N LYS A 27 2.82 -9.86 12.66
CA LYS A 27 3.22 -8.82 11.69
C LYS A 27 3.79 -9.44 10.41
N LEU A 28 4.70 -10.40 10.54
CA LEU A 28 5.32 -11.11 9.41
C LEU A 28 4.31 -11.99 8.67
N GLY A 29 3.44 -12.70 9.40
CA GLY A 29 2.35 -13.48 8.81
C GLY A 29 1.39 -12.61 7.99
N CYS A 30 1.03 -11.44 8.51
CA CYS A 30 0.21 -10.48 7.78
C CYS A 30 0.90 -9.99 6.49
N LEU A 31 2.18 -9.62 6.56
CA LEU A 31 2.96 -9.21 5.37
C LEU A 31 3.04 -10.31 4.32
N LEU A 32 3.24 -11.56 4.76
CA LEU A 32 3.28 -12.72 3.88
C LEU A 32 1.92 -12.93 3.19
N SER A 33 0.82 -12.85 3.94
CA SER A 33 -0.54 -12.95 3.38
C SER A 33 -0.81 -11.86 2.35
N ILE A 34 -0.44 -10.60 2.64
CA ILE A 34 -0.59 -9.48 1.71
C ILE A 34 0.23 -9.72 0.44
N ALA A 35 1.49 -10.18 0.58
CA ALA A 35 2.36 -10.48 -0.55
C ALA A 35 1.78 -11.59 -1.44
N PHE A 36 1.18 -12.64 -0.86
CA PHE A 36 0.50 -13.68 -1.64
C PHE A 36 -0.72 -13.15 -2.39
N GLY A 37 -1.53 -12.30 -1.75
CA GLY A 37 -2.65 -11.64 -2.40
C GLY A 37 -2.19 -10.78 -3.59
N LEU A 38 -1.17 -9.96 -3.39
CA LEU A 38 -0.64 -9.06 -4.41
C LEU A 38 -0.03 -9.85 -5.58
N LYS A 39 0.72 -10.91 -5.28
CA LYS A 39 1.22 -11.86 -6.29
C LYS A 39 0.08 -12.46 -7.10
N GLY A 40 -1.06 -12.78 -6.49
CA GLY A 40 -2.25 -13.27 -7.18
C GLY A 40 -2.81 -12.28 -8.20
N ILE A 41 -2.85 -10.99 -7.85
CA ILE A 41 -3.25 -9.89 -8.75
C ILE A 41 -2.24 -9.76 -9.90
N HIS A 42 -0.95 -9.71 -9.58
CA HIS A 42 0.12 -9.54 -10.57
C HIS A 42 0.22 -10.72 -11.54
N ASN A 43 0.01 -11.96 -11.08
CA ASN A 43 -0.02 -13.14 -11.94
C ASN A 43 -1.15 -13.10 -12.98
N LYS A 44 -2.22 -12.33 -12.73
CA LYS A 44 -3.29 -12.08 -13.71
C LYS A 44 -2.95 -10.94 -14.70
N GLY A 45 -1.74 -10.40 -14.63
CA GLY A 45 -1.30 -9.27 -15.46
C GLY A 45 -1.94 -7.93 -15.07
N LEU A 46 -2.50 -7.85 -13.86
CA LEU A 46 -3.17 -6.66 -13.33
C LEU A 46 -2.24 -5.85 -12.42
N ILE A 47 -2.54 -4.56 -12.30
CA ILE A 47 -1.95 -3.60 -11.36
C ILE A 47 -3.10 -3.06 -10.50
N HIS A 48 -2.88 -2.88 -9.20
CA HIS A 48 -3.91 -2.40 -8.27
C HIS A 48 -4.18 -0.88 -8.39
N HIS A 49 -3.14 -0.08 -8.60
CA HIS A 49 -3.14 1.41 -8.68
C HIS A 49 -3.40 2.15 -7.36
N ASP A 50 -4.15 1.57 -6.42
CA ASP A 50 -4.48 2.19 -5.13
C ASP A 50 -4.14 1.29 -3.94
N PHE A 51 -2.87 0.87 -3.87
CA PHE A 51 -2.42 -0.15 -2.92
C PHE A 51 -1.90 0.46 -1.61
N HIS A 52 -2.73 0.49 -0.57
CA HIS A 52 -2.43 1.07 0.76
C HIS A 52 -3.18 0.35 1.90
N CYS A 53 -2.85 0.68 3.15
CA CYS A 53 -3.38 -0.01 4.35
C CYS A 53 -4.90 0.09 4.55
N GLU A 54 -5.59 1.09 3.99
CA GLU A 54 -7.06 1.15 4.09
C GLU A 54 -7.74 0.17 3.11
N ASN A 55 -7.06 -0.19 2.02
CA ASN A 55 -7.52 -1.18 1.04
C ASN A 55 -7.04 -2.60 1.37
N ILE A 56 -6.68 -2.85 2.63
CA ILE A 56 -6.35 -4.17 3.16
C ILE A 56 -7.24 -4.44 4.36
N LEU A 57 -7.94 -5.57 4.34
CA LEU A 57 -8.70 -6.07 5.48
C LEU A 57 -7.87 -7.12 6.21
N SER A 58 -7.56 -6.87 7.48
CA SER A 58 -6.74 -7.76 8.30
C SER A 58 -6.96 -7.47 9.78
N ASP A 59 -7.15 -8.51 10.56
CA ASP A 59 -7.16 -8.50 12.03
C ASP A 59 -5.83 -9.02 12.63
N PHE A 60 -4.80 -9.20 11.80
CA PHE A 60 -3.52 -9.83 12.16
C PHE A 60 -3.66 -11.24 12.73
N ASP A 61 -4.74 -11.94 12.38
CA ASP A 61 -4.88 -13.36 12.61
C ASP A 61 -4.29 -14.14 11.42
N ILE A 62 -5.03 -15.05 10.79
CA ILE A 62 -4.49 -15.94 9.76
C ILE A 62 -4.36 -15.25 8.39
N ASN A 63 -5.35 -14.44 7.99
CA ASN A 63 -5.47 -13.95 6.62
C ASN A 63 -5.62 -12.43 6.54
N ALA A 64 -4.99 -11.85 5.52
CA ALA A 64 -5.20 -10.49 5.05
C ALA A 64 -5.73 -10.50 3.61
N TYR A 65 -6.69 -9.63 3.33
CA TYR A 65 -7.38 -9.57 2.05
C TYR A 65 -7.19 -8.19 1.41
N ILE A 66 -6.81 -8.18 0.13
CA ILE A 66 -6.70 -6.96 -0.67
C ILE A 66 -8.09 -6.63 -1.23
N THR A 67 -8.54 -5.40 -1.02
CA THR A 67 -9.87 -4.93 -1.44
C THR A 67 -9.78 -3.76 -2.41
N ASP A 68 -10.94 -3.25 -2.82
CA ASP A 68 -11.07 -2.14 -3.78
C ASP A 68 -10.32 -2.36 -5.11
N LEU A 69 -10.67 -3.45 -5.77
CA LEU A 69 -10.15 -3.79 -7.10
C LEU A 69 -10.78 -2.94 -8.23
N GLY A 70 -11.54 -1.88 -7.91
CA GLY A 70 -12.26 -1.06 -8.89
C GLY A 70 -11.34 -0.30 -9.84
N LEU A 71 -10.09 -0.05 -9.42
CA LEU A 71 -9.05 0.60 -10.22
C LEU A 71 -8.08 -0.39 -10.87
N CYS A 72 -8.25 -1.70 -10.66
CA CYS A 72 -7.36 -2.71 -11.20
C CYS A 72 -7.40 -2.71 -12.74
N GLN A 73 -6.23 -2.60 -13.38
CA GLN A 73 -6.14 -2.60 -14.83
C GLN A 73 -4.95 -3.41 -15.34
N PRO A 74 -5.04 -4.00 -16.56
CA PRO A 74 -3.91 -4.63 -17.20
C PRO A 74 -2.77 -3.65 -17.48
N VAL A 75 -1.53 -4.13 -17.36
CA VAL A 75 -0.30 -3.35 -17.61
C VAL A 75 -0.27 -2.65 -18.98
N ASN A 76 -0.95 -3.23 -19.98
CA ASN A 76 -0.89 -2.81 -21.39
C ASN A 76 -2.07 -1.93 -21.84
N VAL A 77 -3.00 -1.56 -20.96
CA VAL A 77 -4.07 -0.65 -21.36
C VAL A 77 -3.44 0.72 -21.66
N LYS A 78 -3.42 1.09 -22.94
CA LYS A 78 -3.16 2.46 -23.35
C LYS A 78 -4.33 3.27 -22.83
N SER A 79 -4.16 3.91 -21.66
CA SER A 79 -5.11 4.89 -21.16
C SER A 79 -5.37 5.87 -22.30
N SER A 80 -6.58 5.82 -22.85
CA SER A 80 -7.09 6.72 -23.88
C SER A 80 -7.32 8.10 -23.25
N GLN A 81 -6.26 8.72 -22.76
CA GLN A 81 -6.28 10.03 -22.13
C GLN A 81 -5.01 10.76 -22.56
N ASN A 82 -5.15 11.41 -23.72
CA ASN A 82 -4.34 12.55 -24.08
C ASN A 82 -4.47 13.64 -23.01
N SER A 83 -3.38 14.38 -22.83
CA SER A 83 -3.16 15.63 -22.08
C SER A 83 -3.18 15.67 -20.55
N ASN A 84 -3.91 14.84 -19.79
CA ASN A 84 -3.84 14.88 -18.30
C ASN A 84 -3.72 13.48 -17.69
N LYS A 85 -2.49 13.02 -17.41
CA LYS A 85 -2.25 11.75 -16.71
C LYS A 85 -2.75 11.86 -15.26
N LYS A 86 -3.99 11.42 -15.02
CA LYS A 86 -4.55 11.34 -13.67
C LYS A 86 -3.70 10.39 -12.82
N ILE A 87 -3.15 10.89 -11.71
CA ILE A 87 -2.51 10.06 -10.69
C ILE A 87 -3.64 9.51 -9.81
N TYR A 88 -3.66 8.19 -9.65
CA TYR A 88 -4.51 7.47 -8.72
C TYR A 88 -3.68 7.13 -7.47
N GLY A 89 -4.36 6.86 -6.37
CA GLY A 89 -3.71 6.39 -5.16
C GLY A 89 -3.47 7.45 -4.09
N VAL A 90 -3.21 6.96 -2.89
CA VAL A 90 -2.89 7.77 -1.71
C VAL A 90 -1.39 8.13 -1.72
N LEU A 91 -1.08 9.43 -1.72
CA LEU A 91 0.23 9.99 -2.10
C LEU A 91 1.48 9.30 -1.49
N PRO A 92 1.55 8.99 -0.18
CA PRO A 92 2.69 8.26 0.40
C PRO A 92 2.97 6.89 -0.23
N TYR A 93 1.96 6.22 -0.77
CA TYR A 93 2.03 4.88 -1.36
C TYR A 93 2.26 4.93 -2.88
N VAL A 94 2.22 6.11 -3.49
CA VAL A 94 2.43 6.26 -4.93
C VAL A 94 3.92 6.25 -5.24
N ALA A 95 4.31 5.36 -6.15
CA ALA A 95 5.71 5.16 -6.52
C ALA A 95 6.35 6.41 -7.15
N PRO A 96 7.65 6.67 -6.91
CA PRO A 96 8.33 7.88 -7.35
C PRO A 96 8.42 8.03 -8.88
N GLU A 97 8.34 6.94 -9.64
CA GLU A 97 8.23 6.97 -11.10
C GLU A 97 6.85 7.43 -11.56
N VAL A 98 5.79 7.04 -10.85
CA VAL A 98 4.41 7.42 -11.13
C VAL A 98 4.19 8.89 -10.80
N LEU A 99 4.72 9.36 -9.67
CA LEU A 99 4.71 10.79 -9.29
C LEU A 99 5.44 11.68 -10.33
N ARG A 100 6.40 11.12 -11.07
CA ARG A 100 7.07 11.79 -12.21
C ARG A 100 6.31 11.67 -13.53
N GLY A 101 5.09 11.15 -13.51
CA GLY A 101 4.25 10.98 -14.69
C GLY A 101 4.64 9.80 -15.58
N LYS A 102 5.46 8.85 -15.11
CA LYS A 102 5.61 7.56 -15.80
C LYS A 102 4.36 6.71 -15.57
N LYS A 103 4.21 5.65 -16.35
CA LYS A 103 3.07 4.74 -16.25
C LYS A 103 3.16 3.91 -14.97
N TYR A 104 1.99 3.52 -14.45
CA TYR A 104 1.89 2.49 -13.43
C TYR A 104 2.44 1.16 -13.97
N THR A 105 3.05 0.40 -13.09
CA THR A 105 3.56 -0.95 -13.38
C THR A 105 3.29 -1.85 -12.18
N GLN A 106 3.51 -3.14 -12.29
CA GLN A 106 3.46 -4.01 -11.11
C GLN A 106 4.49 -3.57 -10.06
N ALA A 107 5.65 -3.03 -10.48
CA ALA A 107 6.64 -2.47 -9.56
C ALA A 107 6.13 -1.24 -8.78
N SER A 108 5.17 -0.48 -9.31
CA SER A 108 4.58 0.62 -8.54
C SER A 108 3.70 0.13 -7.39
N ASP A 109 3.01 -1.01 -7.54
CA ASP A 109 2.32 -1.64 -6.40
C ASP A 109 3.32 -2.19 -5.38
N ILE A 110 4.48 -2.70 -5.82
CA ILE A 110 5.55 -3.16 -4.91
C ILE A 110 6.11 -2.02 -4.06
N TYR A 111 6.19 -0.80 -4.61
CA TYR A 111 6.51 0.38 -3.80
C TYR A 111 5.47 0.59 -2.70
N GLY A 112 4.16 0.56 -3.04
CA GLY A 112 3.07 0.65 -2.07
C GLY A 112 3.15 -0.44 -1.00
N PHE A 113 3.47 -1.68 -1.38
CA PHE A 113 3.74 -2.78 -0.45
C PHE A 113 4.86 -2.46 0.54
N GLY A 114 5.95 -1.83 0.08
CA GLY A 114 7.03 -1.38 0.95
C GLY A 114 6.59 -0.35 2.00
N ILE A 115 5.67 0.54 1.63
CA ILE A 115 5.10 1.53 2.56
C ILE A 115 4.15 0.85 3.57
N ILE A 116 3.34 -0.11 3.13
CA ILE A 116 2.53 -0.95 4.02
C ILE A 116 3.42 -1.72 5.01
N ALA A 117 4.55 -2.25 4.54
CA ALA A 117 5.51 -2.94 5.41
C ALA A 117 6.10 -2.00 6.46
N TYR A 118 6.44 -0.77 6.09
CA TYR A 118 6.86 0.25 7.04
C TYR A 118 5.79 0.49 8.12
N GLU A 119 4.51 0.62 7.74
CA GLU A 119 3.42 0.83 8.69
C GLU A 119 3.20 -0.36 9.62
N ILE A 120 3.25 -1.59 9.11
CA ILE A 120 3.11 -2.80 9.94
C ILE A 120 4.26 -2.91 10.94
N CYS A 121 5.49 -2.58 10.51
CA CYS A 121 6.66 -2.66 11.38
C CYS A 121 6.64 -1.59 12.47
N THR A 122 6.27 -0.36 12.12
CA THR A 122 6.44 0.82 13.00
C THR A 122 5.16 1.26 13.69
N GLY A 123 4.00 0.89 13.17
CA GLY A 123 2.69 1.34 13.64
C GLY A 123 2.31 2.74 13.18
N PHE A 124 3.24 3.51 12.61
CA PHE A 124 3.02 4.91 12.25
C PHE A 124 2.57 5.06 10.80
N PRO A 125 1.57 5.92 10.53
CA PRO A 125 1.29 6.36 9.17
C PRO A 125 2.56 6.91 8.48
N PRO A 126 2.74 6.70 7.17
CA PRO A 126 3.91 7.17 6.46
C PRO A 126 3.91 8.71 6.44
N TYR A 127 5.06 9.30 6.77
CA TYR A 127 5.24 10.76 6.82
C TYR A 127 4.20 11.45 7.72
N TYR A 128 3.88 10.87 8.89
CA TYR A 128 2.86 11.39 9.80
C TYR A 128 3.10 12.83 10.28
N ASP A 129 4.33 13.33 10.15
CA ASP A 129 4.80 14.65 10.55
C ASP A 129 4.95 15.64 9.37
N ILE A 130 4.59 15.23 8.14
CA ILE A 130 4.71 16.05 6.93
C ILE A 130 3.34 16.13 6.24
N ALA A 131 2.98 17.32 5.73
CA ALA A 131 1.79 17.48 4.91
C ALA A 131 1.86 16.63 3.64
N HIS A 132 0.75 15.97 3.28
CA HIS A 132 0.66 15.11 2.09
C HIS A 132 0.33 15.92 0.84
N ASP A 133 1.27 16.76 0.43
CA ASP A 133 1.15 17.70 -0.68
C ASP A 133 2.20 17.46 -1.79
N GLU A 134 2.24 18.36 -2.77
CA GLU A 134 3.20 18.32 -3.88
C GLU A 134 4.66 18.41 -3.39
N PHE A 135 4.94 19.06 -2.26
CA PHE A 135 6.28 19.12 -1.70
C PHE A 135 6.72 17.75 -1.18
N LEU A 136 5.83 17.00 -0.54
CA LEU A 136 6.11 15.61 -0.18
C LEU A 136 6.37 14.75 -1.43
N ALA A 137 5.56 14.90 -2.48
CA ALA A 137 5.78 14.19 -3.74
C ALA A 137 7.18 14.43 -4.32
N MET A 138 7.63 15.69 -4.36
CA MET A 138 8.97 16.06 -4.81
C MET A 138 10.07 15.45 -3.93
N LYS A 139 9.90 15.45 -2.61
CA LYS A 139 10.87 14.85 -1.68
C LYS A 139 10.96 13.34 -1.88
N ILE A 140 9.82 12.64 -2.04
CA ILE A 140 9.78 11.20 -2.36
C ILE A 140 10.54 10.90 -3.65
N CYS A 141 10.32 11.73 -4.68
CA CYS A 141 11.05 11.63 -5.94
C CYS A 141 12.56 11.80 -5.72
N LYS A 142 12.98 12.73 -4.86
CA LYS A 142 14.40 12.95 -4.49
C LYS A 142 15.00 11.89 -3.56
N GLY A 143 14.24 10.85 -3.21
CA GLY A 143 14.74 9.73 -2.40
C GLY A 143 14.33 9.77 -0.93
N LEU A 144 13.49 10.71 -0.51
CA LEU A 144 12.94 10.69 0.85
C LEU A 144 12.16 9.37 1.07
N ARG A 145 12.41 8.72 2.20
CA ARG A 145 11.68 7.53 2.66
C ARG A 145 11.12 7.78 4.06
N PRO A 146 10.04 7.09 4.48
CA PRO A 146 9.55 7.20 5.84
C PRO A 146 10.62 6.75 6.82
N MET A 147 10.77 7.47 7.93
CA MET A 147 11.75 7.19 8.97
C MET A 147 11.01 7.01 10.29
N SER A 148 11.47 6.06 11.10
CA SER A 148 10.96 5.84 12.45
C SER A 148 12.13 5.49 13.38
N ASN A 149 12.06 5.95 14.64
CA ASN A 149 12.96 5.51 15.69
C ASN A 149 12.55 4.16 16.30
N TYR A 150 11.45 3.56 15.81
CA TYR A 150 10.98 2.27 16.29
C TYR A 150 12.00 1.17 15.97
N LYS A 151 12.43 0.44 17.00
CA LYS A 151 13.39 -0.65 16.86
C LYS A 151 12.69 -1.88 16.29
N ILE A 152 12.96 -2.16 15.03
CA ILE A 152 12.64 -3.45 14.40
C ILE A 152 13.66 -4.48 14.92
N PRO A 153 13.22 -5.61 15.52
CA PRO A 153 14.12 -6.69 15.92
C PRO A 153 14.95 -7.18 14.74
N GLN A 154 16.21 -7.50 15.02
CA GLN A 154 17.15 -8.07 14.06
C GLN A 154 17.14 -9.58 14.11
#